data_AF-C0QI04-F1
#
_entry.id   AF-C0QI04-F1
#
_cell.length_a   1.000
_cell.length_b   1.000
_cell.length_c   1.000
_cell.angle_alpha   90.00
_cell.angle_beta   90.00
_cell.angle_gamma   90.00
#
_symmetry.space_group_name_H-M   'P 1'
#
loop_
_entity.id
_entity.type
_entity.pdbx_description
1 polymer ?
#
loop_
_entity_poly.entity_id
_entity_poly.type
_entity_poly.pdbx_seq_one_letter_code
_entity_poly.pdbx_strand_id
1 'polypeptide(L)'
;MEVVHQTFSITAYIVAIVIGATCFALVLRELGGDALVEETLTSLPFGPYGIVASILGIVFFLGFFLDWIEITLIILPLLASVISHLKIKYGCIV
;
A
#
# COMPACT_ATOMS: atom_id res chain seq x y z
N MET A 1 7.34 -38.01 -2.71
CA MET A 1 6.44 -37.12 -1.92
C MET A 1 7.15 -35.85 -1.45
N GLU A 2 8.47 -35.85 -1.23
CA GLU A 2 9.29 -34.68 -0.81
C GLU A 2 8.99 -33.36 -1.56
N VAL A 3 9.05 -33.38 -2.90
CA VAL A 3 8.91 -32.18 -3.74
C VAL A 3 7.50 -31.57 -3.70
N VAL A 4 6.48 -32.39 -3.43
CA VAL A 4 5.09 -31.93 -3.29
C VAL A 4 4.92 -31.14 -2.01
N HIS A 5 5.55 -31.58 -0.91
CA HIS A 5 5.48 -30.88 0.38
C HIS A 5 6.25 -29.55 0.37
N GLN A 6 7.40 -29.49 -0.29
CA GLN A 6 8.15 -28.23 -0.44
C GLN A 6 7.39 -27.21 -1.28
N THR A 7 6.81 -27.64 -2.41
CA THR A 7 5.97 -26.78 -3.27
C THR A 7 4.72 -26.31 -2.54
N PHE A 8 4.10 -27.19 -1.74
CA PHE A 8 2.94 -26.85 -0.93
C PHE A 8 3.28 -25.81 0.14
N SER A 9 4.45 -25.92 0.77
CA SER A 9 4.87 -24.98 1.83
C SER A 9 5.08 -23.55 1.30
N ILE A 10 5.73 -23.40 0.14
CA ILE A 10 5.92 -22.08 -0.49
C ILE A 10 4.57 -21.49 -0.93
N THR A 11 3.72 -22.31 -1.55
CA THR A 11 2.37 -21.89 -1.96
C THR A 11 1.53 -21.46 -0.76
N ALA A 12 1.60 -22.20 0.35
CA ALA A 12 0.88 -21.87 1.58
C ALA A 12 1.34 -20.53 2.18
N TYR A 13 2.63 -20.23 2.13
CA TYR A 13 3.18 -18.94 2.56
C TYR A 13 2.60 -17.78 1.74
N ILE A 14 2.59 -17.92 0.40
CA ILE A 14 2.05 -16.88 -0.49
C ILE A 14 0.55 -16.65 -0.22
N VAL A 15 -0.24 -17.72 -0.07
CA VAL A 15 -1.68 -17.61 0.23
C VAL A 15 -1.93 -16.91 1.58
N ALA A 16 -1.12 -17.22 2.60
CA ALA A 16 -1.23 -16.56 3.90
C ALA A 16 -0.97 -15.04 3.80
N ILE A 17 0.04 -14.63 3.03
CA ILE A 17 0.34 -13.20 2.82
C ILE A 17 -0.79 -12.50 2.07
N VAL A 18 -1.35 -13.11 1.03
CA VAL A 18 -2.47 -12.52 0.25
C VAL A 18 -3.68 -12.25 1.14
N ILE A 19 -4.01 -13.18 2.04
CA ILE A 19 -5.11 -13.02 3.00
C ILE A 19 -4.79 -11.88 3.99
N GLY A 20 -3.57 -11.85 4.52
CA GLY A 20 -3.10 -10.80 5.43
C GLY A 20 -3.19 -9.41 4.80
N ALA A 21 -2.67 -9.25 3.59
CA ALA A 21 -2.68 -7.98 2.88
C ALA A 21 -4.11 -7.52 2.53
N THR A 22 -5.00 -8.44 2.16
CA THR A 22 -6.42 -8.13 1.91
C THR A 22 -7.09 -7.64 3.19
N CYS A 23 -6.85 -8.30 4.33
CA CYS A 23 -7.38 -7.90 5.62
C CYS A 23 -6.84 -6.51 6.05
N PHE A 24 -5.55 -6.27 5.87
CA PHE A 24 -4.92 -4.98 6.15
C PHE A 24 -5.52 -3.85 5.29
N ALA A 25 -5.68 -4.08 3.99
CA ALA A 25 -6.30 -3.13 3.07
C ALA A 25 -7.75 -2.81 3.46
N LEU A 26 -8.51 -3.82 3.90
CA LEU A 26 -9.87 -3.63 4.40
C LEU A 26 -9.86 -2.79 5.68
N VAL A 27 -9.05 -3.14 6.68
CA VAL A 27 -8.99 -2.41 7.96
C VAL A 27 -8.55 -0.96 7.76
N LEU A 28 -7.56 -0.69 6.91
CA LEU A 28 -7.15 0.69 6.60
C LEU A 28 -8.25 1.50 5.93
N ARG A 29 -9.04 0.87 5.05
CA ARG A 29 -10.16 1.54 4.40
C ARG A 29 -11.28 1.83 5.40
N GLU A 30 -11.56 0.91 6.32
CA GLU A 30 -12.57 1.08 7.36
C GLU A 30 -12.14 2.09 8.44
N LEU A 31 -10.86 2.20 8.76
CA LEU A 31 -10.33 3.21 9.70
C LEU A 31 -10.25 4.63 9.10
N GLY A 32 -10.67 4.84 7.85
CA GLY A 32 -10.57 6.14 7.21
C GLY A 32 -9.14 6.54 6.89
N GLY A 33 -8.36 5.60 6.31
CA GLY A 33 -6.98 5.85 5.90
C GLY A 33 -6.78 7.09 5.03
N ASP A 34 -7.82 7.57 4.35
CA ASP A 34 -7.82 8.83 3.61
C ASP A 34 -7.54 10.05 4.51
N ALA A 35 -8.15 10.10 5.70
CA ALA A 35 -7.95 11.17 6.67
C ALA A 35 -6.59 11.06 7.39
N LEU A 36 -6.15 9.83 7.67
CA LEU A 36 -4.84 9.57 8.27
C LEU A 36 -3.72 10.04 7.34
N VAL A 37 -3.86 9.80 6.03
CA VAL A 37 -2.96 10.31 5.01
C VAL A 37 -3.06 11.84 4.96
N GLU A 38 -4.25 12.44 4.94
CA GLU A 38 -4.41 13.89 4.91
C GLU A 38 -3.74 14.63 6.09
N GLU A 39 -3.96 14.20 7.34
CA GLU A 39 -3.32 14.81 8.51
C GLU A 39 -1.79 14.61 8.51
N THR A 40 -1.33 13.40 8.17
CA THR A 40 0.11 13.12 8.07
C THR A 40 0.76 14.02 7.02
N LEU A 41 0.07 14.28 5.91
CA LEU A 41 0.58 15.09 4.81
C LEU A 41 0.45 16.60 5.04
N THR A 42 -0.57 17.08 5.76
CA THR A 42 -0.68 18.50 6.15
C THR A 42 0.26 18.87 7.30
N SER A 43 0.65 17.90 8.13
CA SER A 43 1.65 18.11 9.18
C SER A 43 3.08 18.30 8.64
N LEU A 44 3.34 17.86 7.40
CA LEU A 44 4.60 18.12 6.71
C LEU A 44 4.46 19.39 5.85
N PRO A 45 5.23 20.46 6.10
CA PRO A 45 5.20 21.72 5.33
C PRO A 45 5.79 21.59 3.91
N PHE A 46 5.84 20.37 3.36
CA PHE A 46 6.29 20.10 2.01
C PHE A 46 5.06 20.08 1.09
N GLY A 47 5.08 20.91 0.05
CA GLY A 47 3.99 21.01 -0.92
C GLY A 47 3.61 19.68 -1.57
N PRO A 48 2.63 19.67 -2.51
CA PRO A 48 2.05 18.44 -3.08
C PRO A 48 3.08 17.46 -3.67
N TYR A 49 4.23 17.94 -4.16
CA TYR A 49 5.32 17.10 -4.66
C TYR A 49 6.14 16.42 -3.56
N GLY A 50 6.27 17.03 -2.38
CA GLY A 50 7.02 16.45 -1.26
C GLY A 50 6.30 15.29 -0.61
N ILE A 51 4.97 15.39 -0.50
CA ILE A 51 4.06 14.30 -0.11
C ILE A 51 4.32 13.03 -0.95
N VAL A 52 4.33 13.19 -2.28
CA VAL A 52 4.52 12.08 -3.22
C VAL A 52 5.95 11.53 -3.11
N ALA A 53 6.95 12.40 -2.95
CA ALA A 53 8.34 11.99 -2.76
C ALA A 53 8.55 11.20 -1.46
N SER A 54 7.90 11.59 -0.36
CA SER A 54 7.95 10.87 0.92
C SER A 54 7.33 9.48 0.82
N ILE A 55 6.16 9.35 0.17
CA ILE A 55 5.51 8.05 -0.06
C ILE A 55 6.41 7.15 -0.93
N LEU A 56 6.92 7.67 -2.04
CA LEU A 56 7.84 6.93 -2.90
C LEU A 56 9.12 6.52 -2.17
N GLY A 57 9.66 7.36 -1.29
CA GLY A 57 10.83 7.03 -0.47
C GLY A 57 10.58 5.89 0.51
N ILE A 58 9.43 5.91 1.19
CA ILE A 58 9.01 4.84 2.11
C ILE A 58 8.80 3.53 1.34
N VAL A 59 8.06 3.58 0.22
CA VAL A 59 7.82 2.42 -0.65
C VAL A 59 9.12 1.85 -1.22
N PHE A 60 10.06 2.72 -1.61
CA PHE A 60 11.38 2.32 -2.10
C PHE A 60 12.18 1.58 -1.02
N PHE A 61 12.17 2.07 0.22
CA PHE A 61 12.86 1.41 1.32
C PHE A 61 12.19 0.08 1.73
N LEU A 62 10.86 0.05 1.81
CA LEU A 62 10.11 -1.17 2.14
C LEU A 62 10.25 -2.24 1.04
N GLY A 63 10.28 -1.83 -0.24
CA GLY A 63 10.45 -2.74 -1.37
C GLY A 63 11.80 -3.43 -1.43
N PHE A 64 12.79 -3.01 -0.64
CA PHE A 64 14.07 -3.72 -0.51
C PHE A 64 13.96 -4.97 0.37
N PHE A 65 13.04 -4.97 1.33
CA PHE A 65 12.87 -6.04 2.31
C PHE A 65 11.66 -6.94 2.03
N LEU A 66 10.63 -6.40 1.38
CA LEU A 66 9.39 -7.11 1.09
C LEU A 66 9.38 -7.59 -0.37
N ASP A 67 8.97 -8.85 -0.59
CA ASP A 67 8.94 -9.50 -1.90
C ASP A 67 8.01 -8.77 -2.91
N TRP A 68 8.20 -9.03 -4.21
CA TRP A 68 7.37 -8.46 -5.29
C TRP A 68 5.86 -8.65 -5.07
N ILE A 69 5.43 -9.83 -4.60
CA ILE A 69 4.00 -10.08 -4.33
C ILE A 69 3.50 -9.22 -3.16
N GLU A 70 4.34 -8.99 -2.15
CA GLU A 70 3.95 -8.26 -0.95
C GLU A 70 3.84 -6.75 -1.22
N ILE A 71 4.82 -6.18 -1.92
CA ILE A 71 4.79 -4.75 -2.25
C ILE A 71 3.63 -4.40 -3.19
N THR A 72 3.29 -5.29 -4.12
CA THR A 72 2.15 -5.09 -5.04
C THR A 72 0.80 -5.07 -4.32
N LEU A 73 0.65 -5.86 -3.26
CA LEU A 73 -0.57 -5.89 -2.45
C LEU A 73 -0.71 -4.68 -1.51
N ILE A 74 0.40 -4.09 -1.06
CA ILE A 74 0.38 -2.87 -0.23
C ILE A 74 0.18 -1.62 -1.10
N ILE A 75 0.83 -1.54 -2.26
CA ILE A 75 0.78 -0.34 -3.11
C ILE A 75 -0.57 -0.16 -3.79
N LEU A 76 -1.27 -1.24 -4.14
CA LEU A 76 -2.57 -1.17 -4.83
C LEU A 76 -3.65 -0.39 -4.02
N PRO A 77 -3.93 -0.70 -2.74
CA PRO A 77 -4.86 0.08 -1.93
C PRO A 77 -4.33 1.48 -1.61
N LEU A 78 -3.02 1.63 -1.44
CA LEU A 78 -2.39 2.92 -1.20
C LEU A 78 -2.56 3.87 -2.41
N LEU A 79 -2.41 3.37 -3.63
CA LEU A 79 -2.67 4.14 -4.85
C LEU A 79 -4.15 4.50 -4.96
N ALA A 80 -5.05 3.59 -4.59
CA ALA A 80 -6.49 3.86 -4.59
C ALA A 80 -6.87 5.01 -3.62
N SER A 81 -6.28 5.06 -2.42
CA SER A 81 -6.49 6.18 -1.49
C SER A 81 -5.83 7.47 -1.97
N VAL A 82 -4.59 7.42 -2.48
CA VAL A 82 -3.89 8.59 -3.03
C VAL A 82 -4.64 9.20 -4.22
N ILE A 83 -5.12 8.39 -5.16
CA ILE A 83 -5.90 8.87 -6.32
C ILE A 83 -7.20 9.52 -5.86
N SER A 84 -7.89 8.94 -4.87
CA SER A 84 -9.12 9.51 -4.31
C SER A 84 -8.86 10.88 -3.67
N HIS A 85 -7.75 11.01 -2.95
CA HIS A 85 -7.32 12.28 -2.36
C HIS A 85 -6.91 13.32 -3.42
N LEU A 86 -6.13 12.93 -4.44
CA LEU A 86 -5.78 13.81 -5.55
C LEU A 86 -7.00 14.23 -6.37
N LYS A 87 -7.99 13.34 -6.55
CA LYS A 87 -9.25 13.67 -7.20
C LYS A 87 -10.03 14.73 -6.42
N ILE A 88 -10.01 14.73 -5.09
CA ILE A 88 -10.66 15.78 -4.29
C ILE A 88 -9.96 17.13 -4.47
N LYS A 89 -8.64 17.15 -4.67
CA LYS A 89 -7.85 18.38 -4.83
C LYS A 89 -7.78 18.92 -6.28
N TYR A 90 -7.89 18.07 -7.30
CA TYR A 90 -7.78 18.41 -8.73
C TYR A 90 -9.05 18.10 -9.55
N GLY A 91 -10.14 17.71 -8.90
CA GLY A 91 -11.39 17.18 -9.48
C GLY A 91 -12.30 18.19 -10.20
N CYS A 92 -11.73 19.11 -10.96
CA CYS A 92 -12.46 19.89 -11.96
C CYS A 92 -11.91 19.70 -13.40
N ILE A 93 -10.91 18.83 -13.62
CA ILE A 93 -10.20 18.77 -14.92
C ILE A 93 -9.99 17.33 -15.47
N VAL A 94 -10.47 16.26 -14.81
CA VAL A 94 -10.55 14.92 -15.43
C VAL A 94 -11.93 14.29 -15.30
#